data_AF-A0A401LBK2-F1
#
_entry.id   AF-A0A401LBK2-F1
#
_cell.length_a   1.000
_cell.length_b   1.000
_cell.length_c   1.000
_cell.angle_alpha   90.00
_cell.angle_beta   90.00
_cell.angle_gamma   90.00
#
_symmetry.space_group_name_H-M   'P 1'
#
loop_
_entity.id
_entity.type
_entity.pdbx_description
1 polymer ?
#
loop_
_entity_poly.entity_id
_entity_poly.type
_entity_poly.pdbx_seq_one_letter_code
_entity_poly.pdbx_strand_id
1 'polypeptide(L)'
;MTDKDIYLWRTTVKTGSQDGKAFEFCLQNNILGVGWCLRNTDGIPYIPTSIEECEKKGRMQYDSCRGFVVSIHALKEMAVDDLIWTRHNGVYYLCRVLSTWKYSCDAAHIYEDVINYVDVEFHEIGTVEMVPGRVVNSFRASAALQRIKGDVPLKYSEHLYNTITGTQFYPDCAVKKEEILDFLQPEDVEEVVSLYLQLEKGYLLYSSTNKLGTQTYEFVAVARDGSHKAYPQVKTGKTPLDGNHYKELTANGDKVFLFTVEGEYKNTAGMDIIDRKALIDFIYGHKRIMPGRIRQWL
;
A
#
# COMPACT_ATOMS: atom_id res chain seq x y z
N MET A 1 -26.94 -4.31 -12.14
CA MET A 1 -25.51 -4.02 -12.00
C MET A 1 -24.79 -5.19 -12.61
N THR A 2 -24.07 -4.97 -13.71
CA THR A 2 -23.21 -5.99 -14.32
C THR A 2 -22.12 -6.36 -13.32
N ASP A 3 -21.92 -7.66 -13.07
CA ASP A 3 -20.73 -8.23 -12.42
C ASP A 3 -19.49 -7.72 -13.16
N LYS A 4 -18.98 -6.58 -12.72
CA LYS A 4 -17.73 -6.02 -13.21
C LYS A 4 -16.79 -6.03 -12.04
N ASP A 5 -15.64 -6.66 -12.24
CA ASP A 5 -14.58 -6.64 -11.25
C ASP A 5 -14.13 -5.18 -11.05
N ILE A 6 -14.37 -4.65 -9.85
CA ILE A 6 -13.83 -3.36 -9.42
C ILE A 6 -12.35 -3.54 -9.14
N TYR A 7 -11.53 -2.62 -9.66
CA TYR A 7 -10.10 -2.64 -9.44
C TYR A 7 -9.64 -1.51 -8.54
N LEU A 8 -8.64 -1.83 -7.72
CA LEU A 8 -7.93 -0.86 -6.91
C LEU A 8 -6.65 -0.44 -7.61
N TRP A 9 -6.47 0.86 -7.76
CA TRP A 9 -5.32 1.48 -8.36
C TRP A 9 -4.62 2.37 -7.35
N ARG A 10 -3.39 2.74 -7.68
CA ARG A 10 -2.78 3.93 -7.09
C ARG A 10 -2.17 4.80 -8.16
N THR A 11 -2.19 6.09 -7.95
CA THR A 11 -1.50 7.08 -8.78
C THR A 11 -0.60 7.97 -7.94
N THR A 12 0.56 8.31 -8.48
CA THR A 12 1.37 9.40 -7.96
C THR A 12 1.46 10.42 -9.06
N VAL A 13 0.96 11.63 -8.79
CA VAL A 13 1.03 12.77 -9.72
C VAL A 13 2.50 13.22 -9.77
N LYS A 14 3.29 12.51 -10.58
CA LYS A 14 4.69 12.79 -10.91
C LYS A 14 4.71 13.34 -12.33
N THR A 15 4.22 14.55 -12.50
CA THR A 15 4.18 15.17 -13.81
C THR A 15 5.38 16.10 -13.98
N GLY A 16 5.77 16.35 -15.21
CA GLY A 16 6.71 17.40 -15.57
C GLY A 16 6.10 18.81 -15.47
N SER A 17 5.21 19.04 -14.50
CA SER A 17 4.59 20.34 -14.26
C SER A 17 5.67 21.41 -14.12
N GLN A 18 5.43 22.54 -14.78
CA GLN A 18 6.41 23.64 -14.83
C GLN A 18 6.54 24.39 -13.50
N ASP A 19 5.52 24.35 -12.65
CA ASP A 19 5.49 25.01 -11.35
C ASP A 19 5.26 24.04 -10.16
N GLY A 20 5.08 22.75 -10.45
CA GLY A 20 4.90 21.69 -9.46
C GLY A 20 3.46 21.56 -8.93
N LYS A 21 2.46 22.21 -9.55
CA LYS A 21 1.06 22.25 -9.08
C LYS A 21 0.10 21.29 -9.78
N ALA A 22 0.61 20.24 -10.40
CA ALA A 22 -0.24 19.30 -11.12
C ALA A 22 -1.27 18.59 -10.24
N PHE A 23 -0.98 18.37 -8.96
CA PHE A 23 -1.96 17.78 -8.05
C PHE A 23 -3.12 18.75 -7.79
N GLU A 24 -2.83 20.02 -7.57
CA GLU A 24 -3.82 21.08 -7.41
C GLU A 24 -4.66 21.23 -8.67
N PHE A 25 -4.05 21.16 -9.85
CA PHE A 25 -4.75 21.11 -11.13
C PHE A 25 -5.70 19.90 -11.22
N CYS A 26 -5.22 18.71 -10.86
CA CYS A 26 -6.03 17.49 -10.81
C CYS A 26 -7.23 17.63 -9.86
N LEU A 27 -6.99 18.13 -8.65
CA LEU A 27 -8.00 18.32 -7.62
C LEU A 27 -9.07 19.33 -8.03
N GLN A 28 -8.68 20.47 -8.59
CA GLN A 28 -9.61 21.52 -9.03
C GLN A 28 -10.51 21.09 -10.18
N ASN A 29 -10.00 20.22 -11.06
CA ASN A 29 -10.71 19.76 -12.25
C ASN A 29 -11.39 18.40 -12.07
N ASN A 30 -11.29 17.78 -10.89
CA ASN A 30 -11.82 16.43 -10.62
C ASN A 30 -11.29 15.39 -11.63
N ILE A 31 -9.98 15.43 -11.88
CA ILE A 31 -9.28 14.49 -12.77
C ILE A 31 -8.06 13.89 -12.09
N LEU A 32 -7.67 12.70 -12.52
CA LEU A 32 -6.35 12.13 -12.22
C LEU A 32 -5.72 11.61 -13.50
N GLY A 33 -4.47 12.02 -13.75
CA GLY A 33 -3.79 11.68 -14.98
C GLY A 33 -2.29 11.77 -14.93
N VAL A 34 -1.71 11.57 -16.11
CA VAL A 34 -0.28 11.47 -16.39
C VAL A 34 0.04 12.16 -17.72
N GLY A 35 1.32 12.41 -17.98
CA GLY A 35 1.82 13.16 -19.14
C GLY A 35 1.71 12.46 -20.49
N TRP A 36 2.61 12.83 -21.41
CA TRP A 36 2.80 12.28 -22.77
C TRP A 36 1.85 12.81 -23.86
N CYS A 37 1.94 14.13 -24.14
CA CYS A 37 1.29 14.74 -25.31
C CYS A 37 1.94 14.30 -26.63
N LEU A 38 1.20 13.51 -27.40
CA LEU A 38 1.51 13.10 -28.76
C LEU A 38 1.57 14.31 -29.69
N ARG A 39 2.49 14.25 -30.67
CA ARG A 39 2.66 15.30 -31.69
C ARG A 39 2.58 14.75 -33.11
N ASN A 40 2.23 15.60 -34.05
CA ASN A 40 2.40 15.33 -35.48
C ASN A 40 3.84 15.62 -35.90
N THR A 41 4.19 15.26 -37.14
CA THR A 41 5.53 15.49 -37.70
C THR A 41 5.91 16.96 -37.78
N ASP A 42 4.91 17.85 -37.88
CA ASP A 42 5.05 19.31 -37.82
C ASP A 42 5.14 19.86 -36.39
N GLY A 43 5.12 18.99 -35.37
CA GLY A 43 5.22 19.35 -33.95
C GLY A 43 3.90 19.77 -33.30
N ILE A 44 2.80 19.86 -34.06
CA ILE A 44 1.47 20.24 -33.54
C ILE A 44 0.92 19.10 -32.66
N PRO A 45 0.26 19.38 -31.53
CA PRO A 45 -0.40 18.36 -30.72
C PRO A 45 -1.34 17.47 -31.55
N TYR A 46 -1.22 16.16 -31.33
CA TYR A 46 -2.08 15.16 -31.91
C TYR A 46 -3.12 14.70 -30.90
N ILE A 47 -4.39 14.62 -31.32
CA ILE A 47 -5.48 14.13 -30.51
C ILE A 47 -5.87 12.74 -31.03
N PRO A 48 -5.50 11.65 -30.33
CA PRO A 48 -5.95 10.30 -30.67
C PRO A 48 -7.46 10.16 -30.46
N THR A 49 -8.11 9.35 -31.30
CA THR A 49 -9.55 9.06 -31.22
C THR A 49 -9.89 7.92 -30.26
N SER A 50 -8.91 7.08 -29.93
CA SER A 50 -9.04 6.00 -28.95
C SER A 50 -7.74 5.76 -28.18
N ILE A 51 -7.84 5.01 -27.09
CA ILE A 51 -6.66 4.66 -26.28
C ILE A 51 -5.73 3.69 -27.03
N GLU A 52 -6.26 2.82 -27.90
CA GLU A 52 -5.45 1.95 -28.77
C GLU A 52 -4.61 2.78 -29.74
N GLU A 53 -5.19 3.84 -30.28
CA GLU A 53 -4.48 4.76 -31.16
C GLU A 53 -3.42 5.55 -30.39
N CYS A 54 -3.76 6.03 -29.19
CA CYS A 54 -2.83 6.68 -28.28
C CYS A 54 -1.64 5.76 -27.96
N GLU A 55 -1.91 4.50 -27.60
CA GLU A 55 -0.90 3.49 -27.32
C GLU A 55 0.01 3.27 -28.53
N LYS A 56 -0.57 3.05 -29.71
CA LYS A 56 0.19 2.79 -30.94
C LYS A 56 1.12 3.95 -31.28
N LYS A 57 0.61 5.19 -31.29
CA LYS A 57 1.39 6.37 -31.65
C LYS A 57 2.40 6.74 -30.56
N GLY A 58 2.03 6.63 -29.29
CA GLY A 58 2.93 6.91 -28.18
C GLY A 58 4.06 5.88 -28.05
N ARG A 59 3.85 4.62 -28.42
CA ARG A 59 4.95 3.63 -28.54
C ARG A 59 5.97 4.01 -29.62
N MET A 60 5.59 4.79 -30.62
CA MET A 60 6.52 5.29 -31.64
C MET A 60 7.26 6.56 -31.17
N GLN A 61 6.60 7.44 -30.41
CA GLN A 61 7.20 8.71 -29.95
C GLN A 61 7.96 8.59 -28.63
N TYR A 62 7.60 7.61 -27.81
CA TYR A 62 8.15 7.35 -26.48
C TYR A 62 8.61 5.89 -26.38
N ASP A 63 9.20 5.37 -27.45
CA ASP A 63 9.64 3.97 -27.61
C ASP A 63 10.53 3.45 -26.46
N SER A 64 11.35 4.33 -25.88
CA SER A 64 12.24 4.08 -24.75
C SER A 64 11.61 4.37 -23.38
N CYS A 65 10.40 4.95 -23.34
CA CYS A 65 9.74 5.33 -22.09
C CYS A 65 8.85 4.21 -21.56
N ARG A 66 9.41 3.38 -20.67
CA ARG A 66 8.63 2.36 -19.93
C ARG A 66 7.45 2.96 -19.16
N GLY A 67 7.59 4.20 -18.67
CA GLY A 67 6.55 4.90 -17.91
C GLY A 67 5.26 5.13 -18.70
N PHE A 68 5.39 5.53 -19.98
CA PHE A 68 4.25 5.71 -20.89
C PHE A 68 3.47 4.39 -21.05
N VAL A 69 4.18 3.31 -21.41
CA VAL A 69 3.58 2.01 -21.68
C VAL A 69 2.80 1.50 -20.47
N VAL A 70 3.41 1.54 -19.28
CA VAL A 70 2.76 1.08 -18.04
C VAL A 70 1.52 1.92 -17.72
N SER A 71 1.59 3.23 -17.91
CA SER A 71 0.48 4.13 -17.55
C SER A 71 -0.69 4.01 -18.52
N ILE A 72 -0.44 3.91 -19.83
CA ILE A 72 -1.51 3.69 -20.82
C ILE A 72 -2.17 2.34 -20.64
N HIS A 73 -1.41 1.28 -20.34
CA HIS A 73 -2.00 -0.03 -20.03
C HIS A 73 -2.92 0.03 -18.81
N ALA A 74 -2.49 0.71 -17.74
CA ALA A 74 -3.34 0.89 -16.58
C ALA A 74 -4.60 1.72 -16.89
N LEU A 75 -4.48 2.84 -17.63
CA LEU A 75 -5.64 3.66 -18.04
C LEU A 75 -6.60 2.92 -18.97
N LYS A 76 -6.09 1.97 -19.77
CA LYS A 76 -6.90 1.12 -20.65
C LYS A 76 -7.71 0.08 -19.88
N GLU A 77 -7.15 -0.46 -18.81
CA GLU A 77 -7.85 -1.40 -17.92
C GLU A 77 -8.80 -0.69 -16.96
N MET A 78 -8.55 0.58 -16.66
CA MET A 78 -9.31 1.36 -15.70
C MET A 78 -10.75 1.61 -16.15
N ALA A 79 -11.64 1.50 -15.18
CA ALA A 79 -13.07 1.45 -15.38
C ALA A 79 -13.79 2.47 -14.51
N VAL A 80 -14.96 2.94 -14.97
CA VAL A 80 -15.92 3.63 -14.10
C VAL A 80 -16.19 2.77 -12.86
N ASP A 81 -16.23 3.45 -11.70
CA ASP A 81 -16.37 2.91 -10.35
C ASP A 81 -15.17 2.16 -9.77
N ASP A 82 -14.06 2.07 -10.50
CA ASP A 82 -12.76 1.71 -9.90
C ASP A 82 -12.36 2.72 -8.83
N LEU A 83 -11.50 2.28 -7.91
CA LEU A 83 -10.96 3.11 -6.85
C LEU A 83 -9.48 3.41 -7.10
N ILE A 84 -9.06 4.65 -6.84
CA ILE A 84 -7.68 5.09 -6.96
C ILE A 84 -7.23 5.72 -5.65
N TRP A 85 -6.17 5.18 -5.06
CA TRP A 85 -5.42 5.88 -4.02
C TRP A 85 -4.43 6.86 -4.62
N THR A 86 -4.41 8.09 -4.11
CA THR A 86 -3.34 9.04 -4.38
C THR A 86 -2.87 9.71 -3.09
N ARG A 87 -1.74 10.42 -3.17
CA ARG A 87 -1.13 11.10 -2.03
C ARG A 87 -0.49 12.40 -2.50
N HIS A 88 -0.68 13.45 -1.72
CA HIS A 88 0.00 14.73 -1.90
C HIS A 88 0.37 15.30 -0.52
N ASN A 89 1.62 15.73 -0.36
CA ASN A 89 2.15 16.33 0.88
C ASN A 89 1.87 15.56 2.19
N GLY A 90 1.85 14.23 2.13
CA GLY A 90 1.60 13.39 3.32
C GLY A 90 0.13 13.08 3.59
N VAL A 91 -0.78 13.72 2.85
CA VAL A 91 -2.21 13.48 2.89
C VAL A 91 -2.59 12.51 1.77
N TYR A 92 -3.37 11.51 2.12
CA TYR A 92 -3.90 10.50 1.22
C TYR A 92 -5.34 10.82 0.84
N TYR A 93 -5.65 10.47 -0.40
CA TYR A 93 -6.97 10.64 -0.99
C TYR A 93 -7.42 9.32 -1.60
N LEU A 94 -8.68 8.99 -1.41
CA LEU A 94 -9.35 7.91 -2.09
C LEU A 94 -10.27 8.52 -3.15
N CYS A 95 -10.11 8.09 -4.40
CA CYS A 95 -10.86 8.63 -5.51
C CYS A 95 -11.69 7.55 -6.19
N ARG A 96 -12.94 7.86 -6.56
CA ARG A 96 -13.76 6.98 -7.41
C ARG A 96 -13.71 7.44 -8.86
N VAL A 97 -13.50 6.52 -9.78
CA VAL A 97 -13.42 6.80 -11.22
C VAL A 97 -14.80 7.06 -11.80
N LEU A 98 -14.96 8.16 -12.51
CA LEU A 98 -16.23 8.60 -13.12
C LEU A 98 -16.25 8.49 -14.64
N SER A 99 -15.08 8.31 -15.28
CA SER A 99 -14.98 8.15 -16.73
C SER A 99 -13.97 7.08 -17.13
N THR A 100 -14.10 6.59 -18.36
CA THR A 100 -12.97 5.91 -19.03
C THR A 100 -11.88 6.94 -19.38
N TRP A 101 -10.75 6.45 -19.91
CA TRP A 101 -9.65 7.28 -20.38
C TRP A 101 -10.10 8.45 -21.28
N LYS A 102 -9.48 9.60 -21.05
CA LYS A 102 -9.58 10.84 -21.81
C LYS A 102 -8.20 11.40 -22.12
N TYR A 103 -8.17 12.28 -23.11
CA TYR A 103 -6.95 12.89 -23.61
C TYR A 103 -7.16 14.39 -23.88
N SER A 104 -6.30 15.25 -23.34
CA SER A 104 -6.26 16.67 -23.69
C SER A 104 -4.83 17.18 -23.81
N CYS A 105 -4.59 17.98 -24.85
CA CYS A 105 -3.37 18.75 -25.05
C CYS A 105 -3.68 20.24 -25.17
N ASP A 106 -4.67 20.75 -24.44
CA ASP A 106 -4.81 22.19 -24.26
C ASP A 106 -3.65 22.77 -23.44
N ALA A 107 -3.58 24.10 -23.40
CA ALA A 107 -2.47 24.80 -22.77
C ALA A 107 -2.30 24.45 -21.28
N ALA A 108 -3.39 24.23 -20.54
CA ALA A 108 -3.34 23.92 -19.12
C ALA A 108 -2.87 22.48 -18.86
N HIS A 109 -3.43 21.52 -19.60
CA HIS A 109 -3.05 20.10 -19.51
C HIS A 109 -1.59 19.87 -19.91
N ILE A 110 -1.09 20.59 -20.93
CA ILE A 110 0.33 20.58 -21.29
C ILE A 110 1.20 21.21 -20.20
N TYR A 111 0.78 22.35 -19.65
CA TYR A 111 1.55 23.07 -18.64
C TYR A 111 1.78 22.24 -17.37
N GLU A 112 0.73 21.52 -16.94
CA GLU A 112 0.76 20.67 -15.75
C GLU A 112 1.22 19.23 -16.03
N ASP A 113 1.45 18.89 -17.31
CA ASP A 113 1.78 17.55 -17.79
C ASP A 113 0.78 16.47 -17.30
N VAL A 114 -0.52 16.80 -17.42
CA VAL A 114 -1.66 15.92 -17.19
C VAL A 114 -2.42 15.80 -18.50
N ILE A 115 -2.05 14.85 -19.36
CA ILE A 115 -2.59 14.72 -20.72
C ILE A 115 -3.53 13.52 -20.86
N ASN A 116 -3.11 12.38 -20.30
CA ASN A 116 -3.88 11.14 -20.27
C ASN A 116 -4.51 11.01 -18.89
N TYR A 117 -5.84 11.10 -18.80
CA TYR A 117 -6.52 11.20 -17.51
C TYR A 117 -7.86 10.47 -17.49
N VAL A 118 -8.41 10.35 -16.29
CA VAL A 118 -9.80 9.97 -16.03
C VAL A 118 -10.46 11.03 -15.14
N ASP A 119 -11.76 11.22 -15.28
CA ASP A 119 -12.54 11.99 -14.31
C ASP A 119 -12.65 11.17 -13.02
N VAL A 120 -12.54 11.83 -11.88
CA VAL A 120 -12.64 11.21 -10.56
C VAL A 120 -13.37 12.09 -9.57
N GLU A 121 -13.94 11.45 -8.55
CA GLU A 121 -14.41 12.12 -7.34
C GLU A 121 -13.33 11.97 -6.26
N PHE A 122 -12.85 13.08 -5.67
CA PHE A 122 -11.83 13.05 -4.62
C PHE A 122 -12.45 13.00 -3.22
N HIS A 123 -11.90 12.14 -2.36
CA HIS A 123 -12.15 12.17 -0.92
C HIS A 123 -10.83 12.21 -0.13
N GLU A 124 -10.65 13.23 0.68
CA GLU A 124 -9.52 13.33 1.60
C GLU A 124 -9.72 12.34 2.76
N ILE A 125 -8.70 11.51 3.00
CA ILE A 125 -8.73 10.49 4.06
C ILE A 125 -7.89 10.90 5.27
N GLY A 126 -6.75 11.55 5.02
CA GLY A 126 -5.84 12.00 6.07
C GLY A 126 -4.44 11.43 5.92
N THR A 127 -3.76 11.20 7.04
CA THR A 127 -2.34 10.82 7.04
C THR A 127 -2.16 9.31 6.84
N VAL A 128 -0.89 8.89 6.77
CA VAL A 128 -0.47 7.49 6.60
C VAL A 128 -1.10 6.52 7.61
N GLU A 129 -1.49 7.01 8.80
CA GLU A 129 -2.14 6.18 9.80
C GLU A 129 -3.47 5.64 9.25
N MET A 130 -4.29 6.45 8.60
CA MET A 130 -5.64 6.06 8.14
C MET A 130 -5.66 5.12 6.91
N VAL A 131 -4.50 4.63 6.48
CA VAL A 131 -4.32 3.96 5.18
C VAL A 131 -3.71 2.57 5.37
N PRO A 132 -4.28 1.51 4.76
CA PRO A 132 -3.75 0.16 4.89
C PRO A 132 -2.28 0.06 4.49
N GLY A 133 -1.49 -0.70 5.26
CA GLY A 133 -0.06 -0.84 5.04
C GLY A 133 0.31 -1.29 3.62
N ARG A 134 -0.50 -2.15 2.99
CA ARG A 134 -0.29 -2.54 1.59
C ARG A 134 -0.50 -1.39 0.60
N VAL A 135 -1.48 -0.52 0.84
CA VAL A 135 -1.70 0.70 0.06
C VAL A 135 -0.51 1.63 0.24
N VAL A 136 -0.06 1.88 1.48
CA VAL A 136 1.12 2.71 1.76
C VAL A 136 2.37 2.19 1.05
N ASN A 137 2.63 0.88 1.15
CA ASN A 137 3.78 0.23 0.51
C ASN A 137 3.76 0.34 -1.01
N SER A 138 2.57 0.39 -1.63
CA SER A 138 2.45 0.56 -3.08
C SER A 138 3.06 1.88 -3.57
N PHE A 139 3.10 2.93 -2.74
CA PHE A 139 3.71 4.22 -3.10
C PHE A 139 5.25 4.20 -3.08
N ARG A 140 5.89 3.12 -2.61
CA ARG A 140 7.35 2.95 -2.69
C ARG A 140 7.82 2.66 -4.13
N ALA A 141 6.95 2.11 -4.96
CA ALA A 141 7.26 1.83 -6.36
C ALA A 141 7.41 3.13 -7.18
N SER A 142 8.33 3.12 -8.14
CA SER A 142 8.61 4.32 -8.95
C SER A 142 7.50 4.68 -9.96
N ALA A 143 6.69 3.70 -10.37
CA ALA A 143 5.66 3.85 -11.40
C ALA A 143 4.66 4.99 -11.11
N ALA A 144 4.21 5.70 -12.15
CA ALA A 144 3.29 6.84 -12.02
C ALA A 144 1.81 6.42 -11.92
N LEU A 145 1.44 5.25 -12.44
CA LEU A 145 0.14 4.58 -12.26
C LEU A 145 0.37 3.06 -12.13
N GLN A 146 -0.32 2.39 -11.19
CA GLN A 146 -0.24 0.93 -11.06
C GLN A 146 -1.46 0.34 -10.33
N ARG A 147 -1.76 -0.93 -10.59
CA ARG A 147 -2.79 -1.70 -9.89
C ARG A 147 -2.30 -2.16 -8.52
N ILE A 148 -3.12 -2.01 -7.49
CA ILE A 148 -2.93 -2.65 -6.18
C ILE A 148 -3.67 -3.98 -6.21
N LYS A 149 -2.93 -5.08 -6.04
CA LYS A 149 -3.51 -6.43 -6.05
C LYS A 149 -3.89 -6.90 -4.65
N GLY A 150 -4.95 -7.69 -4.59
CA GLY A 150 -5.44 -8.37 -3.40
C GLY A 150 -6.79 -7.85 -2.94
N ASP A 151 -7.60 -8.76 -2.41
CA ASP A 151 -9.00 -8.50 -2.08
C ASP A 151 -9.14 -7.63 -0.84
N VAL A 152 -8.28 -7.82 0.16
CA VAL A 152 -8.37 -7.09 1.44
C VAL A 152 -8.19 -5.58 1.28
N PRO A 153 -7.17 -5.05 0.57
CA PRO A 153 -7.07 -3.61 0.29
C PRO A 153 -8.27 -3.06 -0.49
N LEU A 154 -8.81 -3.83 -1.44
CA LEU A 154 -9.95 -3.40 -2.24
C LEU A 154 -11.19 -3.28 -1.37
N LYS A 155 -11.56 -4.35 -0.65
CA LYS A 155 -12.71 -4.37 0.27
C LYS A 155 -12.64 -3.26 1.30
N TYR A 156 -11.45 -3.00 1.85
CA TYR A 156 -11.28 -1.89 2.76
C TYR A 156 -11.52 -0.54 2.08
N SER A 157 -10.98 -0.34 0.87
CA SER A 157 -11.15 0.92 0.14
C SER A 157 -12.63 1.15 -0.21
N GLU A 158 -13.34 0.10 -0.60
CA GLU A 158 -14.80 0.10 -0.83
C GLU A 158 -15.58 0.42 0.45
N HIS A 159 -15.21 -0.19 1.57
CA HIS A 159 -15.81 0.07 2.88
C HIS A 159 -15.58 1.51 3.33
N LEU A 160 -14.36 2.00 3.17
CA LEU A 160 -13.99 3.37 3.50
C LEU A 160 -14.77 4.36 2.62
N TYR A 161 -14.88 4.10 1.32
CA TYR A 161 -15.69 4.91 0.40
C TYR A 161 -17.15 5.01 0.85
N ASN A 162 -17.79 3.87 1.17
CA ASN A 162 -19.15 3.86 1.68
C ASN A 162 -19.29 4.65 2.99
N THR A 163 -18.31 4.52 3.88
CA THR A 163 -18.29 5.19 5.18
C THR A 163 -18.17 6.71 5.03
N ILE A 164 -17.23 7.21 4.22
CA ILE A 164 -17.01 8.65 4.04
C ILE A 164 -18.14 9.33 3.25
N THR A 165 -18.78 8.61 2.34
CA THR A 165 -19.91 9.13 1.55
C THR A 165 -21.26 8.93 2.24
N GLY A 166 -21.33 8.11 3.28
CA GLY A 166 -22.59 7.71 3.92
C GLY A 166 -23.50 6.89 2.99
N THR A 167 -22.91 6.16 2.04
CA THR A 167 -23.64 5.37 1.03
C THR A 167 -23.39 3.87 1.19
N GLN A 168 -24.14 3.06 0.45
CA GLN A 168 -23.87 1.62 0.26
C GLN A 168 -23.54 1.34 -1.21
N PHE A 169 -22.67 2.17 -1.79
CA PHE A 169 -22.31 2.05 -3.20
C PHE A 169 -21.65 0.70 -3.51
N TYR A 170 -20.74 0.25 -2.64
CA TYR A 170 -20.08 -1.05 -2.72
C TYR A 170 -20.65 -2.03 -1.67
N PRO A 171 -21.62 -2.89 -1.99
CA PRO A 171 -22.36 -3.67 -0.98
C PRO A 171 -21.54 -4.78 -0.29
N ASP A 172 -20.55 -5.37 -0.98
CA ASP A 172 -19.81 -6.56 -0.51
C ASP A 172 -18.43 -6.22 0.10
N CYS A 173 -18.35 -5.10 0.82
CA CYS A 173 -17.10 -4.54 1.36
C CYS A 173 -16.78 -4.94 2.82
N ALA A 174 -17.45 -5.96 3.36
CA ALA A 174 -17.25 -6.35 4.77
C ALA A 174 -15.82 -6.86 5.02
N VAL A 175 -15.13 -6.21 5.93
CA VAL A 175 -13.80 -6.58 6.42
C VAL A 175 -13.93 -7.54 7.60
N LYS A 176 -13.16 -8.64 7.57
CA LYS A 176 -13.18 -9.64 8.64
C LYS A 176 -12.16 -9.31 9.72
N LYS A 177 -12.46 -9.72 10.95
CA LYS A 177 -11.56 -9.60 12.11
C LYS A 177 -10.18 -10.23 11.81
N GLU A 178 -10.17 -11.35 11.11
CA GLU A 178 -8.98 -12.15 10.80
C GLU A 178 -8.04 -11.50 9.76
N GLU A 179 -8.51 -10.43 9.11
CA GLU A 179 -7.78 -9.65 8.09
C GLU A 179 -7.04 -8.45 8.71
N ILE A 180 -7.15 -8.24 10.03
CA ILE A 180 -6.52 -7.11 10.73
C ILE A 180 -5.04 -6.91 10.38
N LEU A 181 -4.29 -8.01 10.29
CA LEU A 181 -2.85 -7.99 10.02
C LEU A 181 -2.51 -7.47 8.61
N ASP A 182 -3.45 -7.55 7.67
CA ASP A 182 -3.27 -7.09 6.30
C ASP A 182 -3.38 -5.55 6.19
N PHE A 183 -3.94 -4.89 7.23
CA PHE A 183 -4.00 -3.43 7.34
C PHE A 183 -2.77 -2.83 8.00
N LEU A 184 -2.07 -3.63 8.81
CA LEU A 184 -0.93 -3.17 9.60
C LEU A 184 0.31 -2.94 8.73
N GLN A 185 1.07 -1.91 9.05
CA GLN A 185 2.42 -1.72 8.49
C GLN A 185 3.39 -2.73 9.11
N PRO A 186 4.56 -3.00 8.47
CA PRO A 186 5.59 -3.84 9.07
C PRO A 186 5.90 -3.47 10.53
N GLU A 187 6.05 -2.18 10.79
CA GLU A 187 6.38 -1.60 12.09
C GLU A 187 5.21 -1.75 13.10
N ASP A 188 3.97 -1.85 12.62
CA ASP A 188 2.81 -2.15 13.47
C ASP A 188 2.82 -3.60 13.93
N VAL A 189 3.11 -4.53 13.01
CA VAL A 189 3.17 -5.96 13.34
C VAL A 189 4.32 -6.23 14.31
N GLU A 190 5.47 -5.60 14.11
CA GLU A 190 6.60 -5.62 15.05
C GLU A 190 6.20 -5.12 16.44
N GLU A 191 5.46 -4.02 16.52
CA GLU A 191 4.96 -3.46 17.77
C GLU A 191 3.99 -4.42 18.49
N VAL A 192 3.07 -5.06 17.76
CA VAL A 192 2.15 -6.05 18.33
C VAL A 192 2.92 -7.26 18.87
N VAL A 193 3.92 -7.76 18.12
CA VAL A 193 4.76 -8.87 18.58
C VAL A 193 5.55 -8.47 19.83
N SER A 194 6.05 -7.24 19.90
CA SER A 194 6.73 -6.69 21.08
C SER A 194 5.82 -6.68 22.31
N LEU A 195 4.58 -6.21 22.17
CA LEU A 195 3.59 -6.19 23.25
C LEU A 195 3.18 -7.60 23.68
N TYR A 196 2.99 -8.50 22.71
CA TYR A 196 2.64 -9.90 22.96
C TYR A 196 3.73 -10.61 23.76
N LEU A 197 5.01 -10.45 23.39
CA LEU A 197 6.11 -11.05 24.13
C LEU A 197 6.20 -10.54 25.57
N GLN A 198 5.89 -9.27 25.81
CA GLN A 198 5.94 -8.70 27.15
C GLN A 198 4.81 -9.19 28.07
N LEU A 199 3.58 -9.24 27.54
CA LEU A 199 2.39 -9.54 28.33
C LEU A 199 2.08 -11.04 28.42
N GLU A 200 2.15 -11.75 27.30
CA GLU A 200 1.76 -13.17 27.23
C GLU A 200 2.94 -14.12 27.45
N LYS A 201 4.16 -13.68 27.15
CA LYS A 201 5.37 -14.51 27.26
C LYS A 201 6.33 -14.07 28.37
N GLY A 202 6.05 -12.96 29.05
CA GLY A 202 6.80 -12.53 30.24
C GLY A 202 8.22 -12.03 29.94
N TYR A 203 8.43 -11.40 28.79
CA TYR A 203 9.70 -10.75 28.43
C TYR A 203 9.71 -9.25 28.76
N LEU A 204 10.91 -8.66 28.81
CA LEU A 204 11.16 -7.22 28.90
C LEU A 204 12.01 -6.79 27.69
N LEU A 205 11.71 -5.63 27.10
CA LEU A 205 12.38 -5.17 25.87
C LEU A 205 13.66 -4.37 26.15
N TYR A 206 14.71 -4.60 25.35
CA TYR A 206 15.86 -3.72 25.27
C TYR A 206 15.70 -2.71 24.14
N SER A 207 15.18 -1.53 24.46
CA SER A 207 14.96 -0.45 23.47
C SER A 207 16.22 0.03 22.75
N SER A 208 17.41 -0.15 23.36
CA SER A 208 18.70 0.18 22.75
C SER A 208 19.10 -0.73 21.58
N THR A 209 18.43 -1.87 21.42
CA THR A 209 18.68 -2.82 20.33
C THR A 209 17.79 -2.57 19.11
N ASN A 210 16.74 -1.76 19.24
CA ASN A 210 15.94 -1.33 18.10
C ASN A 210 16.81 -0.44 17.19
N LYS A 211 16.86 -0.75 15.88
CA LYS A 211 17.44 0.08 14.80
C LYS A 211 18.94 -0.04 14.52
N LEU A 212 19.63 -1.07 15.00
CA LEU A 212 20.97 -1.38 14.46
C LEU A 212 20.79 -2.06 13.09
N GLY A 213 20.96 -1.31 12.00
CA GLY A 213 20.70 -1.75 10.61
C GLY A 213 21.51 -2.96 10.10
N THR A 214 22.33 -3.57 10.95
CA THR A 214 23.13 -4.78 10.68
C THR A 214 22.59 -6.04 11.37
N GLN A 215 21.53 -5.95 12.17
CA GLN A 215 20.97 -7.12 12.87
C GLN A 215 19.95 -7.87 12.00
N THR A 216 19.92 -9.20 12.15
CA THR A 216 19.00 -10.07 11.41
C THR A 216 17.65 -10.24 12.11
N TYR A 217 17.47 -9.64 13.29
CA TYR A 217 16.26 -9.67 14.15
C TYR A 217 15.77 -8.26 14.45
N GLU A 218 14.50 -8.11 14.84
CA GLU A 218 13.87 -6.78 15.01
C GLU A 218 14.31 -6.08 16.31
N PHE A 219 14.46 -6.84 17.39
CA PHE A 219 14.92 -6.37 18.69
C PHE A 219 15.39 -7.52 19.60
N VAL A 220 15.98 -7.21 20.74
CA VAL A 220 16.28 -8.18 21.81
C VAL A 220 15.34 -7.96 22.99
N ALA A 221 14.77 -9.05 23.49
CA ALA A 221 14.06 -9.09 24.76
C ALA A 221 14.76 -10.01 25.76
N VAL A 222 14.48 -9.85 27.05
CA VAL A 222 15.05 -10.66 28.12
C VAL A 222 13.93 -11.24 28.98
N ALA A 223 14.06 -12.50 29.40
CA ALA A 223 13.13 -13.08 30.35
C ALA A 223 13.10 -12.25 31.64
N ARG A 224 11.94 -12.15 32.31
CA ARG A 224 11.79 -11.36 33.55
C ARG A 224 12.76 -11.73 34.66
N ASP A 225 13.21 -12.98 34.70
CA ASP A 225 14.20 -13.49 35.66
C ASP A 225 15.65 -13.29 35.20
N GLY A 226 15.87 -12.73 34.01
CA GLY A 226 17.19 -12.50 33.42
C GLY A 226 17.88 -13.74 32.88
N SER A 227 17.22 -14.91 32.88
CA SER A 227 17.88 -16.20 32.60
C SER A 227 18.29 -16.41 31.15
N HIS A 228 17.53 -15.87 30.20
CA HIS A 228 17.77 -16.02 28.77
C HIS A 228 17.18 -14.84 27.99
N LYS A 229 17.62 -14.69 26.74
CA LYS A 229 17.14 -13.68 25.80
C LYS A 229 16.16 -14.27 24.79
N ALA A 230 15.43 -13.38 24.15
CA ALA A 230 14.55 -13.66 23.02
C ALA A 230 14.86 -12.73 21.85
N TYR A 231 14.92 -13.31 20.65
CA TYR A 231 15.21 -12.62 19.39
C TYR A 231 14.02 -12.82 18.42
N PRO A 232 13.04 -11.92 18.43
CA PRO A 232 11.94 -11.97 17.47
C PRO A 232 12.37 -11.54 16.07
N GLN A 233 11.86 -12.26 15.08
CA GLN A 233 11.87 -11.85 13.68
C GLN A 233 10.45 -11.82 13.11
N VAL A 234 10.11 -10.70 12.49
CA VAL A 234 8.81 -10.47 11.86
C VAL A 234 8.99 -10.30 10.35
N LYS A 235 8.07 -10.85 9.54
CA LYS A 235 7.95 -10.52 8.11
C LYS A 235 6.49 -10.32 7.74
N THR A 236 6.19 -9.30 6.95
CA THR A 236 4.82 -9.07 6.46
C THR A 236 4.62 -9.52 5.02
N GLY A 237 5.70 -9.58 4.23
CA GLY A 237 5.65 -10.01 2.82
C GLY A 237 5.71 -11.53 2.62
N LYS A 238 5.66 -11.94 1.35
CA LYS A 238 5.69 -13.34 0.91
C LYS A 238 7.08 -14.00 0.95
N THR A 239 8.11 -13.26 1.31
CA THR A 239 9.46 -13.82 1.44
C THR A 239 9.47 -14.86 2.55
N PRO A 240 9.93 -16.10 2.28
CA PRO A 240 10.02 -17.12 3.32
C PRO A 240 10.89 -16.67 4.48
N LEU A 241 10.46 -17.02 5.69
CA LEU A 241 11.18 -16.78 6.92
C LEU A 241 12.02 -18.03 7.24
N ASP A 242 13.29 -17.99 6.83
CA ASP A 242 14.24 -19.10 6.99
C ASP A 242 14.97 -19.03 8.34
N GLY A 243 14.72 -20.03 9.19
CA GLY A 243 15.32 -20.19 10.50
C GLY A 243 16.84 -20.41 10.48
N ASN A 244 17.44 -20.82 9.36
CA ASN A 244 18.90 -20.97 9.28
C ASN A 244 19.65 -19.68 9.64
N HIS A 245 19.05 -18.50 9.40
CA HIS A 245 19.64 -17.21 9.73
C HIS A 245 19.73 -16.92 11.25
N TYR A 246 19.07 -17.72 12.08
CA TYR A 246 18.95 -17.47 13.53
C TYR A 246 19.41 -18.64 14.40
N LYS A 247 19.93 -19.72 13.80
CA LYS A 247 20.32 -20.93 14.55
C LYS A 247 21.32 -20.65 15.67
N GLU A 248 22.27 -19.77 15.42
CA GLU A 248 23.29 -19.40 16.40
C GLU A 248 22.70 -18.69 17.63
N LEU A 249 21.55 -18.01 17.48
CA LEU A 249 20.86 -17.30 18.56
C LEU A 249 20.12 -18.23 19.52
N THR A 250 19.89 -19.49 19.14
CA THR A 250 19.32 -20.51 20.04
C THR A 250 20.37 -21.18 20.92
N ALA A 251 21.65 -20.85 20.74
CA ALA A 251 22.71 -21.36 21.59
C ALA A 251 22.55 -20.84 23.03
N ASN A 252 22.75 -21.71 24.01
CA ASN A 252 22.71 -21.39 25.45
C ASN A 252 21.32 -21.14 26.07
N GLY A 253 20.25 -21.64 25.46
CA GLY A 253 18.89 -21.58 26.03
C GLY A 253 18.13 -20.29 25.71
N ASP A 254 18.75 -19.39 24.95
CA ASP A 254 18.09 -18.26 24.31
C ASP A 254 17.03 -18.73 23.29
N LYS A 255 16.02 -17.88 23.04
CA LYS A 255 14.88 -18.22 22.18
C LYS A 255 14.80 -17.33 20.96
N VAL A 256 14.30 -17.90 19.87
CA VAL A 256 14.00 -17.16 18.63
C VAL A 256 12.51 -17.26 18.38
N PHE A 257 11.83 -16.12 18.25
CA PHE A 257 10.40 -16.05 17.95
C PHE A 257 10.19 -15.64 16.51
N LEU A 258 9.42 -16.42 15.76
CA LEU A 258 9.20 -16.20 14.34
C LEU A 258 7.74 -15.87 14.07
N PHE A 259 7.49 -14.79 13.34
CA PHE A 259 6.16 -14.43 12.88
C PHE A 259 6.19 -13.97 11.42
N THR A 260 5.26 -14.49 10.62
CA THR A 260 5.02 -13.95 9.27
C THR A 260 3.54 -13.82 8.96
N VAL A 261 3.17 -12.75 8.25
CA VAL A 261 1.77 -12.48 7.86
C VAL A 261 1.39 -13.29 6.62
N GLU A 262 2.23 -13.25 5.58
CA GLU A 262 1.99 -13.90 4.27
C GLU A 262 3.05 -14.92 3.85
N GLY A 263 4.19 -14.98 4.56
CA GLY A 263 5.32 -15.82 4.18
C GLY A 263 5.17 -17.27 4.65
N GLU A 264 6.04 -18.13 4.12
CA GLU A 264 6.22 -19.49 4.61
C GLU A 264 7.34 -19.57 5.64
N TYR A 265 7.25 -20.53 6.57
CA TYR A 265 8.32 -20.84 7.50
C TYR A 265 9.24 -21.94 6.93
N LYS A 266 10.56 -21.79 7.06
CA LYS A 266 11.56 -22.80 6.65
C LYS A 266 12.60 -23.00 7.75
N ASN A 267 13.09 -24.23 7.92
CA ASN A 267 14.20 -24.57 8.84
C ASN A 267 14.07 -24.04 10.27
N THR A 268 12.86 -24.08 10.85
CA THR A 268 12.53 -23.46 12.14
C THR A 268 12.73 -24.37 13.36
N ALA A 269 13.46 -25.48 13.21
CA ALA A 269 13.71 -26.41 14.31
C ALA A 269 14.42 -25.70 15.48
N GLY A 270 13.87 -25.83 16.70
CA GLY A 270 14.38 -25.15 17.89
C GLY A 270 13.90 -23.70 18.06
N MET A 271 12.97 -23.22 17.22
CA MET A 271 12.44 -21.86 17.26
C MET A 271 10.94 -21.86 17.56
N ASP A 272 10.46 -20.81 18.21
CA ASP A 272 9.06 -20.63 18.57
C ASP A 272 8.31 -19.86 17.48
N ILE A 273 7.32 -20.50 16.86
CA ILE A 273 6.44 -19.82 15.91
C ILE A 273 5.29 -19.18 16.68
N ILE A 274 5.11 -17.87 16.52
CA ILE A 274 3.93 -17.18 17.07
C ILE A 274 2.72 -17.53 16.22
N ASP A 275 1.70 -18.13 16.84
CA ASP A 275 0.46 -18.47 16.16
C ASP A 275 -0.29 -17.20 15.72
N ARG A 276 -0.73 -17.18 14.46
CA ARG A 276 -1.44 -16.04 13.84
C ARG A 276 -2.73 -15.73 14.59
N LYS A 277 -3.50 -16.76 14.95
CA LYS A 277 -4.77 -16.57 15.66
C LYS A 277 -4.53 -16.03 17.07
N ALA A 278 -3.53 -16.54 17.78
CA ALA A 278 -3.14 -16.05 19.10
C ALA A 278 -2.74 -14.56 19.06
N LEU A 279 -1.99 -14.14 18.04
CA LEU A 279 -1.61 -12.73 17.88
C LEU A 279 -2.82 -11.84 17.58
N ILE A 280 -3.74 -12.29 16.71
CA ILE A 280 -4.98 -11.56 16.42
C ILE A 280 -5.86 -11.46 17.67
N ASP A 281 -6.05 -12.57 18.39
CA ASP A 281 -6.83 -12.56 19.63
C ASP A 281 -6.19 -11.69 20.70
N PHE A 282 -4.85 -11.64 20.76
CA PHE A 282 -4.13 -10.71 21.62
C PHE A 282 -4.45 -9.24 21.28
N ILE A 283 -4.40 -8.84 20.00
CA ILE A 283 -4.75 -7.47 19.57
C ILE A 283 -6.15 -7.10 20.05
N TYR A 284 -7.14 -7.95 19.80
CA TYR A 284 -8.53 -7.68 20.15
C TYR A 284 -8.82 -7.81 21.65
N GLY A 285 -8.08 -8.64 22.39
CA GLY A 285 -8.16 -8.72 23.84
C GLY A 285 -7.55 -7.51 24.55
N HIS A 286 -6.64 -6.80 23.87
CA HIS A 286 -5.84 -5.72 24.44
C HIS A 286 -6.04 -4.36 23.74
N LYS A 287 -7.23 -4.11 23.16
CA LYS A 287 -7.50 -2.89 22.35
C LYS A 287 -7.01 -1.59 22.98
N ARG A 288 -7.18 -1.42 24.30
CA ARG A 288 -6.85 -0.16 25.00
C ARG A 288 -5.35 0.18 24.97
N ILE A 289 -4.49 -0.82 25.01
CA ILE A 289 -3.02 -0.62 25.01
C ILE A 289 -2.42 -0.60 23.61
N MET A 290 -3.21 -0.97 22.59
CA MET A 290 -2.74 -0.90 21.20
C MET A 290 -2.42 0.55 20.82
N PRO A 291 -1.36 0.79 20.03
CA PRO A 291 -1.07 2.11 19.45
C PRO A 291 -2.26 2.68 18.69
N GLY A 292 -2.36 4.02 18.61
CA GLY A 292 -3.46 4.70 17.87
C GLY A 292 -3.60 4.20 16.43
N ARG A 293 -2.46 4.08 15.73
CA ARG A 293 -2.34 3.52 14.37
C ARG A 293 -2.78 2.05 14.22
N ILE A 294 -2.97 1.31 15.32
CA ILE A 294 -3.55 -0.03 15.31
C ILE A 294 -5.02 0.02 15.70
N ARG A 295 -5.36 0.81 16.73
CA ARG A 295 -6.73 0.92 17.27
C ARG A 295 -7.76 1.39 16.26
N GLN A 296 -7.38 2.23 15.31
CA GLN A 296 -8.29 2.69 14.25
C GLN A 296 -8.87 1.54 13.41
N TRP A 297 -8.23 0.37 13.42
CA TRP A 297 -8.65 -0.82 12.68
C TRP A 297 -9.48 -1.81 13.50
N LEU A 298 -9.77 -1.51 14.79
CA LEU A 298 -10.40 -2.44 15.78
C LEU A 298 -11.80 -2.04 16.19
#